data_AF-A0A833CGY6-F1
#
_entry.id   AF-A0A833CGY6-F1
#
_cell.length_a   1.000
_cell.length_b   1.000
_cell.length_c   1.000
_cell.angle_alpha   90.00
_cell.angle_beta   90.00
_cell.angle_gamma   90.00
#
_symmetry.space_group_name_H-M   'P 1'
#
loop_
_entity.id
_entity.type
_entity.pdbx_description
1 polymer ?
#
loop_
_entity_poly.entity_id
_entity_poly.type
_entity_poly.pdbx_seq_one_letter_code
_entity_poly.pdbx_strand_id
1 'polypeptide(L)'
;MNVFTNNIIDGYIRWNKNNMISKNFTCGYCGAYVSSDKGMPLVDQGRVNPTESIGVYICTNCYMPTFIYDDIQVPGNRYGVAVSGVPKDVNDVYEEARSCYGANAFTGVVLLCRKLLMHVAVDLGAKDNLKFVEYVNYLNENHFVSVKSHDWVDQIRKYGNEATHEIQVNTKEDAQKIIKFCEMILKMNYEYPSEINDSNDGKNN
;
A
#
# COMPACT_ATOMS: atom_id res chain seq x y z
N MET A 1 -1.78 -17.50 25.50
CA MET A 1 -0.58 -17.14 24.71
C MET A 1 -0.53 -18.03 23.49
N ASN A 2 -0.11 -17.51 22.33
CA ASN A 2 0.11 -18.34 21.14
C ASN A 2 1.25 -19.33 21.45
N VAL A 3 1.20 -20.55 20.90
CA VAL A 3 2.25 -21.59 20.96
C VAL A 3 3.64 -20.99 20.72
N PHE A 4 3.75 -20.03 19.80
CA PHE A 4 5.00 -19.34 19.50
C PHE A 4 5.56 -18.55 20.69
N THR A 5 4.70 -17.86 21.44
CA THR A 5 5.10 -17.12 22.64
C THR A 5 5.56 -18.05 23.75
N ASN A 6 4.86 -19.19 23.94
CA ASN A 6 5.27 -20.19 24.91
C ASN A 6 6.64 -20.79 24.54
N ASN A 7 6.86 -21.13 23.27
CA ASN A 7 8.15 -21.65 22.80
C ASN A 7 9.32 -20.68 23.04
N ILE A 8 9.06 -19.37 22.95
CA ILE A 8 10.06 -18.34 23.28
C ILE A 8 10.31 -18.28 24.78
N ILE A 9 9.26 -18.29 25.61
CA ILE A 9 9.35 -18.22 27.07
C ILE A 9 10.07 -19.46 27.63
N ASP A 10 9.72 -20.64 27.13
CA ASP A 10 10.26 -21.92 27.56
C ASP A 10 11.67 -22.18 27.00
N GLY A 11 12.18 -21.28 26.14
CA GLY A 11 13.54 -21.34 25.61
C GLY A 11 13.74 -22.33 24.47
N TYR A 12 12.67 -22.90 23.92
CA TYR A 12 12.70 -23.76 22.72
C TYR A 12 13.07 -22.96 21.47
N ILE A 13 12.79 -21.66 21.46
CA ILE A 13 13.13 -20.75 20.37
C ILE A 13 13.71 -19.47 20.96
N ARG A 14 14.75 -18.90 20.35
CA ARG A 14 15.42 -17.69 20.85
C ARG A 14 15.82 -16.75 19.72
N TRP A 15 15.87 -15.46 20.05
CA TRP A 15 16.50 -14.46 19.20
C TRP A 15 18.02 -14.66 19.18
N ASN A 16 18.61 -14.56 18.00
CA ASN A 16 20.06 -14.63 17.80
C ASN A 16 20.54 -13.39 17.04
N LYS A 17 21.85 -13.16 17.02
CA LYS A 17 22.53 -12.07 16.31
C LYS A 17 23.46 -12.55 15.20
N ASN A 18 23.69 -13.86 15.11
CA ASN A 18 24.61 -14.47 14.16
C ASN A 18 23.85 -15.21 13.07
N ASN A 19 24.39 -15.18 11.85
CA ASN A 19 23.99 -15.98 10.68
C ASN A 19 22.50 -15.93 10.36
N MET A 20 22.06 -14.93 9.59
CA MET A 20 20.68 -14.83 9.10
C MET A 20 20.58 -15.43 7.70
N ILE A 21 19.53 -16.20 7.41
CA ILE A 21 19.24 -16.62 6.03
C ILE A 21 18.75 -15.40 5.27
N SER A 22 19.39 -15.11 4.13
CA SER A 22 18.99 -14.01 3.26
C SER A 22 17.53 -14.12 2.85
N LYS A 23 16.79 -13.01 2.91
CA LYS A 23 15.39 -12.93 2.48
C LYS A 23 15.16 -11.69 1.65
N ASN A 24 14.32 -11.85 0.62
CA ASN A 24 13.81 -10.74 -0.17
C ASN A 24 12.51 -10.21 0.43
N PHE A 25 12.38 -8.88 0.52
CA PHE A 25 11.16 -8.24 1.01
C PHE A 25 11.05 -6.81 0.48
N THR A 26 9.82 -6.29 0.46
CA THR A 26 9.59 -4.86 0.19
C THR A 26 9.53 -4.10 1.51
N CYS A 27 10.45 -3.17 1.72
CA CYS A 27 10.57 -2.44 2.98
C CYS A 27 9.29 -1.62 3.30
N GLY A 28 8.72 -1.80 4.49
CA GLY A 28 7.54 -1.05 4.94
C GLY A 28 7.76 0.44 5.17
N TYR A 29 9.01 0.89 5.26
CA TYR A 29 9.36 2.30 5.45
C TYR A 29 9.65 3.01 4.13
N CYS A 30 10.63 2.53 3.36
CA CYS A 30 11.06 3.21 2.12
C CYS A 30 10.45 2.63 0.84
N GLY A 31 9.71 1.52 0.92
CA GLY A 31 9.09 0.87 -0.25
C GLY A 31 10.06 0.14 -1.18
N ALA A 32 11.38 0.18 -0.93
CA ALA A 32 12.36 -0.51 -1.76
C ALA A 32 12.23 -2.04 -1.63
N TYR A 33 12.27 -2.75 -2.76
CA TYR A 33 12.43 -4.20 -2.80
C TYR A 33 13.91 -4.56 -2.62
N VAL A 34 14.24 -5.25 -1.54
CA VAL A 34 15.61 -5.51 -1.12
C VAL A 34 15.83 -6.97 -0.77
N SER A 35 17.08 -7.42 -0.87
CA SER A 35 17.58 -8.66 -0.26
C SER A 35 18.40 -8.30 0.98
N SER A 36 18.18 -8.99 2.10
CA SER A 36 18.97 -8.79 3.32
C SER A 36 19.27 -10.08 4.04
N ASP A 37 20.52 -10.21 4.48
CA ASP A 37 21.07 -11.23 5.38
C ASP A 37 21.51 -10.60 6.72
N LYS A 38 21.02 -9.39 7.03
CA LYS A 38 21.35 -8.65 8.26
C LYS A 38 20.12 -8.54 9.16
N GLY A 39 20.34 -8.81 10.45
CA GLY A 39 19.31 -8.61 11.46
C GLY A 39 19.38 -9.61 12.61
N MET A 40 18.22 -9.96 13.14
CA MET A 40 18.06 -10.82 14.29
C MET A 40 17.18 -12.02 13.91
N PRO A 41 17.76 -13.15 13.51
CA PRO A 41 16.98 -14.35 13.22
C PRO A 41 16.43 -14.97 14.49
N LEU A 42 15.34 -15.70 14.32
CA LEU A 42 14.79 -16.58 15.34
C LEU A 42 15.34 -18.00 15.12
N VAL A 43 15.85 -18.63 16.18
CA VAL A 43 16.61 -19.89 16.09
C VAL A 43 16.12 -20.89 17.13
N ASP A 44 16.00 -22.16 16.73
CA ASP A 44 15.65 -23.25 17.65
C ASP A 44 16.71 -23.49 18.72
N GLN A 45 16.27 -24.03 19.85
CA GLN A 45 17.13 -24.46 20.94
C GLN A 45 18.19 -25.46 20.44
N GLY A 46 19.44 -25.27 20.88
CA GLY A 46 20.56 -26.13 20.49
C GLY A 46 21.15 -25.84 19.10
N ARG A 47 20.53 -24.94 18.30
CA ARG A 47 21.08 -24.52 17.00
C ARG A 47 21.84 -23.20 17.11
N VAL A 48 22.85 -23.08 16.24
CA VAL A 48 23.63 -21.85 16.03
C VAL A 48 23.09 -21.06 14.84
N ASN A 49 22.63 -21.77 13.79
CA ASN A 49 22.10 -21.18 12.57
C ASN A 49 20.59 -21.38 12.49
N PRO A 50 19.83 -20.39 11.98
CA PRO A 50 18.41 -20.54 11.68
C PRO A 50 18.22 -21.54 10.54
N THR A 51 17.07 -22.22 10.54
CA THR A 51 16.63 -23.07 9.44
C THR A 51 15.55 -22.42 8.58
N GLU A 52 14.98 -21.32 9.05
CA GLU A 52 13.92 -20.59 8.38
C GLU A 52 14.25 -19.10 8.35
N SER A 53 13.71 -18.41 7.35
CA SER A 53 13.89 -16.97 7.18
C SER A 53 12.89 -16.18 8.03
N ILE A 54 12.93 -16.43 9.35
CA ILE A 54 12.09 -15.79 10.37
C ILE A 54 12.97 -14.89 11.23
N GLY A 55 12.51 -13.65 11.44
CA GLY A 55 13.14 -12.74 12.38
C GLY A 55 13.01 -11.27 11.98
N VAL A 56 13.81 -10.43 12.60
CA VAL A 56 13.89 -9.00 12.29
C VAL A 56 14.97 -8.79 11.24
N TYR A 57 14.58 -8.42 10.02
CA TYR A 57 15.47 -8.10 8.91
C TYR A 57 15.75 -6.59 8.84
N ILE A 58 16.97 -6.20 8.47
CA ILE A 58 17.33 -4.79 8.26
C ILE A 58 17.30 -4.48 6.77
N CYS A 59 16.57 -3.43 6.38
CA CYS A 59 16.55 -2.97 4.99
C CYS A 59 17.95 -2.50 4.55
N THR A 60 18.43 -2.97 3.40
CA THR A 60 19.74 -2.56 2.86
C THR A 60 19.73 -1.18 2.19
N ASN A 61 18.54 -0.61 1.95
CA ASN A 61 18.38 0.74 1.40
C ASN A 61 18.28 1.82 2.49
N CYS A 62 17.34 1.66 3.44
CA CYS A 62 17.06 2.69 4.45
C CYS A 62 17.49 2.32 5.87
N TYR A 63 18.04 1.12 6.08
CA TYR A 63 18.51 0.62 7.39
C TYR A 63 17.43 0.47 8.47
N MET A 64 16.14 0.63 8.12
CA MET A 64 15.03 0.40 9.05
C MET A 64 14.68 -1.10 9.16
N PRO A 65 14.27 -1.58 10.34
CA PRO A 65 13.97 -2.99 10.58
C PRO A 65 12.57 -3.40 10.09
N THR A 66 12.39 -4.68 9.77
CA THR A 66 11.07 -5.30 9.56
C THR A 66 11.06 -6.69 10.16
N PHE A 67 10.03 -7.03 10.92
CA PHE A 67 9.81 -8.38 11.40
C PHE A 67 9.11 -9.19 10.32
N ILE A 68 9.64 -10.36 10.00
CA ILE A 68 9.05 -11.31 9.05
C ILE A 68 8.85 -12.65 9.74
N TYR A 69 7.62 -13.15 9.66
CA TYR A 69 7.21 -14.46 10.15
C TYR A 69 6.15 -15.02 9.21
N ASP A 70 6.48 -16.12 8.52
CA ASP A 70 5.59 -16.71 7.52
C ASP A 70 5.17 -15.66 6.46
N ASP A 71 3.85 -15.47 6.24
CA ASP A 71 3.27 -14.45 5.36
C ASP A 71 3.14 -13.05 5.99
N ILE A 72 3.53 -12.91 7.26
CA ILE A 72 3.42 -11.65 8.00
C ILE A 72 4.72 -10.86 7.88
N GLN A 73 4.60 -9.59 7.51
CA GLN A 73 5.66 -8.60 7.57
C GLN A 73 5.19 -7.38 8.36
N VAL A 74 5.95 -6.94 9.36
CA VAL A 74 5.63 -5.76 10.19
C VAL A 74 6.86 -4.86 10.39
N PRO A 75 6.82 -3.59 9.94
CA PRO A 75 5.74 -2.97 9.17
C PRO A 75 5.61 -3.59 7.77
N GLY A 76 4.36 -3.77 7.34
CA GLY A 76 4.05 -4.24 6.01
C GLY A 76 4.34 -3.18 4.94
N ASN A 77 4.45 -3.62 3.69
CA ASN A 77 4.66 -2.72 2.58
C ASN A 77 3.44 -1.82 2.32
N ARG A 78 3.67 -0.51 2.21
CA ARG A 78 2.66 0.48 1.76
C ARG A 78 2.46 0.35 0.25
N TYR A 79 1.62 -0.59 -0.16
CA TYR A 79 1.39 -0.95 -1.56
C TYR A 79 0.98 0.27 -2.41
N GLY A 80 1.32 0.22 -3.70
CA GLY A 80 1.32 1.40 -4.56
C GLY A 80 2.61 2.23 -4.42
N VAL A 81 2.69 3.32 -5.17
CA VAL A 81 3.84 4.24 -5.17
C VAL A 81 3.38 5.61 -4.68
N ALA A 82 4.24 6.35 -3.98
CA ALA A 82 3.95 7.75 -3.65
C ALA A 82 3.76 8.55 -4.94
N VAL A 83 2.85 9.53 -4.93
CA VAL A 83 2.55 10.36 -6.10
C VAL A 83 2.85 11.83 -5.77
N SER A 84 3.56 12.53 -6.65
CA SER A 84 3.91 13.95 -6.49
C SER A 84 2.93 14.89 -7.21
N GLY A 85 2.97 16.19 -6.86
CA GLY A 85 2.12 17.21 -7.49
C GLY A 85 0.64 17.16 -7.08
N VAL A 86 0.27 16.28 -6.14
CA VAL A 86 -1.11 16.07 -5.68
C VAL A 86 -1.47 17.08 -4.58
N PRO A 87 -2.68 17.69 -4.59
CA PRO A 87 -3.16 18.52 -3.49
C PRO A 87 -3.10 17.80 -2.14
N LYS A 88 -2.78 18.54 -1.07
CA LYS A 88 -2.52 17.95 0.25
C LYS A 88 -3.65 17.04 0.74
N ASP A 89 -4.91 17.49 0.66
CA ASP A 89 -6.05 16.72 1.17
C ASP A 89 -6.27 15.42 0.38
N VAL A 90 -6.02 15.43 -0.93
CA VAL A 90 -6.08 14.24 -1.79
C VAL A 90 -4.92 13.29 -1.45
N ASN A 91 -3.71 13.83 -1.29
CA ASN A 91 -2.53 13.03 -0.97
C ASN A 91 -2.62 12.38 0.41
N ASP A 92 -3.13 13.10 1.42
CA ASP A 92 -3.28 12.57 2.78
C ASP A 92 -4.18 11.33 2.81
N VAL A 93 -5.32 11.38 2.10
CA VAL A 93 -6.24 10.22 2.01
C VAL A 93 -5.59 9.05 1.25
N TYR A 94 -4.82 9.33 0.20
CA TYR A 94 -4.10 8.29 -0.54
C TYR A 94 -3.03 7.62 0.33
N GLU A 95 -2.22 8.40 1.04
CA GLU A 95 -1.18 7.90 1.93
C GLU A 95 -1.77 7.13 3.13
N GLU A 96 -2.95 7.54 3.63
CA GLU A 96 -3.70 6.80 4.64
C GLU A 96 -4.14 5.42 4.10
N ALA A 97 -4.69 5.37 2.88
CA ALA A 97 -5.08 4.12 2.23
C ALA A 97 -3.89 3.16 2.07
N ARG A 98 -2.74 3.67 1.65
CA ARG A 98 -1.49 2.88 1.54
C ARG A 98 -1.02 2.36 2.91
N SER A 99 -1.23 3.13 3.97
CA SER A 99 -0.91 2.72 5.35
C SER A 99 -1.84 1.63 5.86
N CYS A 100 -3.16 1.72 5.56
CA CYS A 100 -4.10 0.64 5.82
C CYS A 100 -3.68 -0.66 5.14
N TYR A 101 -3.18 -0.58 3.90
CA TYR A 101 -2.66 -1.75 3.20
C TYR A 101 -1.47 -2.37 3.95
N GLY A 102 -0.51 -1.54 4.39
CA GLY A 102 0.65 -2.00 5.17
C GLY A 102 0.28 -2.64 6.52
N ALA A 103 -0.91 -2.34 7.05
CA ALA A 103 -1.49 -2.95 8.24
C ALA A 103 -2.42 -4.15 7.94
N ASN A 104 -2.51 -4.60 6.68
CA ASN A 104 -3.46 -5.62 6.20
C ASN A 104 -4.94 -5.28 6.45
N ALA A 105 -5.29 -4.00 6.57
CA ALA A 105 -6.65 -3.50 6.77
C ALA A 105 -7.35 -3.25 5.43
N PHE A 106 -7.59 -4.31 4.65
CA PHE A 106 -8.04 -4.22 3.25
C PHE A 106 -9.41 -3.57 3.05
N THR A 107 -10.37 -3.78 3.96
CA THR A 107 -11.63 -3.01 3.94
C THR A 107 -11.38 -1.51 4.11
N GLY A 108 -10.45 -1.13 5.00
CA GLY A 108 -10.05 0.27 5.19
C GLY A 108 -9.44 0.87 3.92
N VAL A 109 -8.62 0.10 3.21
CA VAL A 109 -8.08 0.50 1.89
C VAL A 109 -9.20 0.84 0.91
N VAL A 110 -10.17 -0.05 0.74
CA VAL A 110 -11.27 0.14 -0.22
C VAL A 110 -12.10 1.39 0.14
N LEU A 111 -12.43 1.57 1.42
CA LEU A 111 -13.21 2.72 1.89
C LEU A 111 -12.46 4.05 1.69
N LEU A 112 -11.16 4.09 2.02
CA LEU A 112 -10.34 5.29 1.83
C LEU A 112 -10.14 5.60 0.34
N CYS A 113 -9.92 4.59 -0.50
CA CYS A 113 -9.83 4.80 -1.95
C CYS A 113 -11.15 5.30 -2.55
N ARG A 114 -12.32 4.88 -2.04
CA ARG A 114 -13.62 5.46 -2.46
C ARG A 114 -13.69 6.95 -2.11
N LYS A 115 -13.31 7.30 -0.88
CA LYS A 115 -13.25 8.70 -0.43
C LYS A 115 -12.26 9.51 -1.27
N LEU A 116 -11.11 8.93 -1.60
CA LEU A 116 -10.10 9.53 -2.47
C LEU A 116 -10.66 9.88 -3.84
N LEU A 117 -11.37 8.96 -4.50
CA LEU A 117 -11.98 9.23 -5.81
C LEU A 117 -13.01 10.36 -5.76
N MET A 118 -13.73 10.51 -4.65
CA MET A 118 -14.64 11.64 -4.44
C MET A 118 -13.85 12.96 -4.32
N HIS A 119 -12.77 12.99 -3.52
CA HIS A 119 -11.91 14.17 -3.40
C HIS A 119 -11.30 14.57 -4.75
N VAL A 120 -10.77 13.62 -5.51
CA VAL A 120 -10.21 13.86 -6.85
C VAL A 120 -11.28 14.41 -7.79
N ALA A 121 -12.48 13.81 -7.81
CA ALA A 121 -13.55 14.29 -8.68
C ALA A 121 -13.97 15.74 -8.34
N VAL A 122 -14.10 16.07 -7.05
CA VAL A 122 -14.43 17.44 -6.61
C VAL A 122 -13.32 18.42 -6.96
N ASP A 123 -12.06 18.04 -6.74
CA ASP A 123 -10.88 18.86 -7.09
C ASP A 123 -10.82 19.14 -8.60
N LEU A 124 -11.22 18.17 -9.43
CA LEU A 124 -11.30 18.31 -10.88
C LEU A 124 -12.59 19.00 -11.38
N GLY A 125 -13.48 19.45 -10.48
CA GLY A 125 -14.64 20.28 -10.81
C GLY A 125 -16.01 19.61 -10.69
N ALA A 126 -16.11 18.41 -10.12
CA ALA A 126 -17.41 17.81 -9.78
C ALA A 126 -18.11 18.60 -8.65
N LYS A 127 -19.43 18.52 -8.61
CA LYS A 127 -20.21 19.08 -7.49
C LYS A 127 -20.00 18.26 -6.22
N ASP A 128 -20.08 18.91 -5.08
CA ASP A 128 -20.07 18.24 -3.78
C ASP A 128 -21.41 17.56 -3.46
N ASN A 129 -21.42 16.64 -2.49
CA ASN A 129 -22.57 15.88 -2.00
C ASN A 129 -23.29 15.02 -3.05
N LEU A 130 -22.54 14.45 -4.00
CA LEU A 130 -23.06 13.46 -4.93
C LEU A 130 -22.92 12.04 -4.38
N LYS A 131 -23.62 11.07 -4.99
CA LYS A 131 -23.39 9.65 -4.72
C LYS A 131 -22.05 9.23 -5.31
N PHE A 132 -21.40 8.25 -4.69
CA PHE A 132 -20.11 7.70 -5.15
C PHE A 132 -20.09 7.38 -6.66
N VAL A 133 -21.15 6.72 -7.16
CA VAL A 133 -21.25 6.35 -8.59
C VAL A 133 -21.24 7.59 -9.49
N GLU A 134 -21.82 8.70 -9.07
CA GLU A 134 -21.86 9.95 -9.85
C GLU A 134 -20.45 10.57 -9.97
N TYR A 135 -19.63 10.49 -8.92
CA TYR A 135 -18.22 10.90 -9.00
C TYR A 135 -17.41 10.04 -9.98
N VAL A 136 -17.61 8.72 -9.94
CA VAL A 136 -16.91 7.82 -10.87
C VAL A 136 -17.36 8.09 -12.32
N ASN A 137 -18.66 8.34 -12.54
CA ASN A 137 -19.18 8.71 -13.86
C ASN A 137 -18.57 10.01 -14.34
N TYR A 138 -18.52 11.03 -13.48
CA TYR A 138 -17.91 12.31 -13.78
C TYR A 138 -16.45 12.17 -14.24
N LEU A 139 -15.65 11.39 -13.52
CA LEU A 139 -14.25 11.13 -13.88
C LEU A 139 -14.11 10.46 -15.26
N ASN A 140 -15.01 9.54 -15.59
CA ASN A 140 -15.02 8.84 -16.87
C ASN A 140 -15.50 9.73 -18.04
N GLU A 141 -16.62 10.44 -17.84
CA GLU A 141 -17.25 11.30 -18.85
C GLU A 141 -16.40 12.52 -19.22
N ASN A 142 -15.62 13.05 -18.27
CA ASN A 142 -14.69 14.15 -18.50
C ASN A 142 -13.28 13.70 -18.89
N HIS A 143 -13.10 12.41 -19.23
CA HIS A 143 -11.83 11.84 -19.70
C HIS A 143 -10.64 11.95 -18.74
N PHE A 144 -10.90 12.09 -17.43
CA PHE A 144 -9.86 12.03 -16.39
C PHE A 144 -9.38 10.59 -16.12
N VAL A 145 -10.10 9.60 -16.67
CA VAL A 145 -9.69 8.20 -16.73
C VAL A 145 -9.63 7.76 -18.19
N SER A 146 -8.67 6.89 -18.54
CA SER A 146 -8.48 6.45 -19.92
C SER A 146 -9.70 5.66 -20.44
N VAL A 147 -10.02 5.75 -21.74
CA VAL A 147 -11.16 5.02 -22.34
C VAL A 147 -11.10 3.49 -22.12
N LYS A 148 -9.90 2.91 -21.94
CA LYS A 148 -9.70 1.47 -21.67
C LYS A 148 -9.95 1.08 -20.20
N SER A 149 -10.28 2.02 -19.32
CA SER A 149 -10.58 1.73 -17.91
C SER A 149 -12.07 1.52 -17.63
N HIS A 150 -12.91 1.31 -18.65
CA HIS A 150 -14.33 1.06 -18.46
C HIS A 150 -14.59 -0.17 -17.57
N ASP A 151 -13.87 -1.27 -17.79
CA ASP A 151 -13.94 -2.46 -16.94
C ASP A 151 -13.54 -2.18 -15.49
N TRP A 152 -12.59 -1.26 -15.29
CA TRP A 152 -12.15 -0.81 -13.98
C TRP A 152 -13.21 0.03 -13.27
N VAL A 153 -13.84 0.96 -14.00
CA VAL A 153 -14.96 1.76 -13.51
C VAL A 153 -16.10 0.85 -13.07
N ASP A 154 -16.41 -0.19 -13.84
CA ASP A 154 -17.47 -1.14 -13.49
C ASP A 154 -17.09 -2.02 -12.29
N GLN A 155 -15.83 -2.44 -12.15
CA GLN A 155 -15.35 -3.11 -10.93
C GLN A 155 -15.46 -2.22 -9.70
N ILE A 156 -15.12 -0.93 -9.82
CA ILE A 156 -15.21 0.03 -8.71
C ILE A 156 -16.66 0.31 -8.34
N ARG A 157 -17.58 0.37 -9.31
CA ARG A 157 -19.02 0.47 -9.03
C ARG A 157 -19.52 -0.75 -8.27
N LYS A 158 -19.05 -1.96 -8.61
CA LYS A 158 -19.36 -3.18 -7.84
C LYS A 158 -18.81 -3.10 -6.42
N TYR A 159 -17.54 -2.77 -6.25
CA TYR A 159 -16.95 -2.55 -4.92
C TYR A 159 -17.65 -1.46 -4.11
N GLY A 160 -18.17 -0.42 -4.77
CA GLY A 160 -18.90 0.67 -4.12
C GLY A 160 -20.31 0.29 -3.65
N ASN A 161 -21.03 -0.51 -4.43
CA ASN A 161 -22.39 -0.95 -4.12
C ASN A 161 -22.41 -2.19 -3.20
N GLU A 162 -21.53 -3.16 -3.44
CA GLU A 162 -21.44 -4.40 -2.67
C GLU A 162 -20.83 -4.17 -1.29
N ALA A 163 -19.81 -3.31 -1.13
CA ALA A 163 -19.24 -3.04 0.20
C ALA A 163 -20.20 -2.34 1.18
N THR A 164 -21.35 -1.87 0.69
CA THR A 164 -22.38 -1.22 1.54
C THR A 164 -23.60 -2.12 1.77
N HIS A 165 -23.79 -3.18 0.97
CA HIS A 165 -24.96 -4.07 1.05
C HIS A 165 -24.61 -5.54 1.36
N GLU A 166 -23.40 -5.99 1.08
CA GLU A 166 -22.87 -7.29 1.51
C GLU A 166 -21.82 -7.09 2.60
N ILE A 167 -22.04 -7.70 3.76
CA ILE A 167 -21.12 -7.68 4.92
C ILE A 167 -19.93 -8.61 4.62
N GLN A 168 -19.25 -8.43 3.49
CA GLN A 168 -18.08 -9.21 3.11
C GLN A 168 -16.80 -8.41 3.37
N VAL A 169 -15.82 -9.05 4.00
CA VAL A 169 -14.49 -8.47 4.22
C VAL A 169 -13.77 -8.42 2.88
N ASN A 170 -13.26 -7.25 2.49
CA ASN A 170 -12.53 -7.11 1.23
C ASN A 170 -11.21 -7.88 1.27
N THR A 171 -10.86 -8.46 0.13
CA THR A 171 -9.63 -9.26 -0.02
C THR A 171 -8.40 -8.37 -0.25
N LYS A 172 -7.21 -8.96 -0.11
CA LYS A 172 -5.94 -8.29 -0.47
C LYS A 172 -5.95 -7.88 -1.94
N GLU A 173 -6.50 -8.72 -2.80
CA GLU A 173 -6.60 -8.54 -4.24
C GLU A 173 -7.50 -7.33 -4.58
N ASP A 174 -8.64 -7.19 -3.90
CA ASP A 174 -9.52 -6.02 -4.07
C ASP A 174 -8.82 -4.72 -3.68
N ALA A 175 -8.12 -4.74 -2.54
CA ALA A 175 -7.33 -3.61 -2.05
C ALA A 175 -6.19 -3.23 -3.02
N GLN A 176 -5.48 -4.22 -3.57
CA GLN A 176 -4.44 -3.99 -4.58
C GLN A 176 -5.01 -3.33 -5.83
N LYS A 177 -6.13 -3.86 -6.33
CA LYS A 177 -6.80 -3.37 -7.52
C LYS A 177 -7.18 -1.90 -7.37
N ILE A 178 -7.90 -1.55 -6.30
CA ILE A 178 -8.39 -0.18 -6.11
C ILE A 178 -7.26 0.83 -5.83
N ILE A 179 -6.21 0.45 -5.07
CA ILE A 179 -5.03 1.32 -4.89
C ILE A 179 -4.35 1.59 -6.23
N LYS A 180 -4.17 0.57 -7.08
CA LYS A 180 -3.52 0.76 -8.38
C LYS A 180 -4.31 1.66 -9.32
N PHE A 181 -5.63 1.55 -9.28
CA PHE A 181 -6.48 2.47 -10.00
C PHE A 181 -6.34 3.92 -9.52
N CYS A 182 -6.34 4.13 -8.20
CA CYS A 182 -6.15 5.46 -7.63
C CYS A 182 -4.75 6.02 -7.96
N GLU A 183 -3.70 5.20 -7.86
CA GLU A 183 -2.33 5.57 -8.26
C GLU A 183 -2.28 6.06 -9.71
N MET A 184 -2.92 5.33 -10.63
CA MET A 184 -3.00 5.70 -12.04
C MET A 184 -3.70 7.06 -12.25
N ILE A 185 -4.85 7.28 -11.60
CA ILE A 185 -5.58 8.55 -11.70
C ILE A 185 -4.74 9.69 -11.16
N LEU A 186 -4.11 9.52 -10.00
CA LEU A 186 -3.32 10.58 -9.39
C LEU A 186 -2.11 10.93 -10.27
N LYS A 187 -1.42 9.93 -10.83
CA LYS A 187 -0.29 10.17 -11.72
C LYS A 187 -0.68 10.92 -13.00
N MET A 188 -1.77 10.48 -13.63
CA MET A 188 -2.23 11.06 -14.89
C MET A 188 -2.73 12.49 -14.77
N ASN A 189 -3.40 12.83 -13.65
CA ASN A 189 -4.05 14.12 -13.48
C ASN A 189 -3.22 15.13 -12.67
N TYR A 190 -2.22 14.68 -11.90
CA TYR A 190 -1.39 15.57 -11.06
C TYR A 190 0.10 15.43 -11.34
N GLU A 191 0.68 14.23 -11.18
CA GLU A 191 2.14 14.02 -11.27
C GLU A 191 2.69 14.39 -12.65
N TYR A 192 2.22 13.73 -13.72
CA TYR A 192 2.77 13.97 -15.06
C TYR A 192 2.53 15.41 -15.56
N PRO A 193 1.36 16.02 -15.34
CA PRO A 193 1.19 17.44 -15.64
C PRO A 193 2.17 18.35 -14.86
N SER A 194 2.43 18.06 -13.59
CA SER A 194 3.37 18.85 -12.78
C SER A 194 4.81 18.77 -13.28
N GLU A 195 5.27 17.58 -13.69
CA GLU A 195 6.62 17.38 -14.24
C GLU A 195 6.87 18.20 -15.53
N ILE A 196 5.85 18.34 -16.38
CA ILE A 196 5.95 19.13 -17.62
C ILE A 196 6.00 20.63 -17.31
N ASN A 197 5.21 21.09 -16.35
CA ASN A 197 5.18 22.50 -15.97
C ASN A 197 6.51 22.93 -15.30
N ASP A 198 7.04 22.12 -14.39
CA ASP A 198 8.35 22.35 -13.77
C ASP A 198 9.50 22.38 -14.79
N SER A 199 9.40 21.57 -15.85
CA SER A 199 10.38 21.53 -16.95
C SER A 199 10.37 22.78 -17.82
N ASN A 200 9.25 23.51 -17.89
CA ASN A 200 9.11 24.72 -18.69
C ASN A 200 9.58 25.97 -17.93
N ASP A 201 9.45 26.01 -16.61
CA ASP A 201 9.95 27.11 -15.78
C ASP A 201 11.48 27.14 -15.70
N GLY A 202 12.15 25.99 -15.87
CA GLY A 202 13.61 25.90 -15.95
C GLY A 202 14.25 26.35 -17.27
N LYS A 203 13.45 26.71 -18.30
CA LYS A 203 13.95 27.19 -19.61
C LYS A 203 13.78 28.70 -19.82
N ASN A 204 13.22 29.41 -18.84
CA ASN A 204 13.00 30.86 -18.89
C ASN A 204 13.97 31.68 -18.01
N ASN A 205 15.09 31.09 -17.57
CA ASN A 205 16.19 31.80 -16.89
C ASN A 205 17.50 31.70 -17.66
#